data_AF-A0A2L1JB95-F1
#
_entry.id   AF-A0A2L1JB95-F1
#
_cell.length_a   1.000
_cell.length_b   1.000
_cell.length_c   1.000
_cell.angle_alpha   90.00
_cell.angle_beta   90.00
_cell.angle_gamma   90.00
#
_symmetry.space_group_name_H-M   'P 1'
#
loop_
_entity.id
_entity.type
_entity.pdbx_description
1 polymer ?
#
loop_
_entity_poly.entity_id
_entity_poly.type
_entity_poly.pdbx_seq_one_letter_code
_entity_poly.pdbx_strand_id
1 'polypeptide(L)'
;MQTILDLIENATMQAWIWGPLMGVVFGALFAGVTNSPTVNAPVTVTQTTNTYITKVVVNQQRSSSGDDGGGAMAVLIAAGFGLVFLVWKYAIHIDLVHHCLWALLSTLLSFSLTTALVSLVKGQFTSSSWGVYIAAPVVILAVCGRLLSLAKASFDPELTQLASQHTFLDFYVHSLSTYGQSLMIFQVFGVALIFLVMVFTGVALLHYLALMNQRSYGPLQGFWMFLTGATMFFSGKMWFLVMAIVLGLSYVLVEPSLMPTWATQR
;
A
#
# COMPACT_ATOMS: atom_id res chain seq x y z
N MET A 1 -20.41 -24.87 -17.10
CA MET A 1 -20.17 -23.46 -17.45
C MET A 1 -20.67 -22.54 -16.33
N GLN A 2 -21.92 -22.69 -15.86
CA GLN A 2 -22.42 -22.02 -14.63
C GLN A 2 -21.55 -22.27 -13.40
N THR A 3 -21.16 -23.51 -13.13
CA THR A 3 -20.26 -23.85 -12.02
C THR A 3 -18.88 -23.20 -12.06
N ILE A 4 -18.39 -22.78 -13.24
CA ILE A 4 -17.11 -22.05 -13.37
C ILE A 4 -17.33 -20.55 -13.17
N LEU A 5 -18.45 -20.01 -13.67
CA LEU A 5 -18.84 -18.62 -13.44
C LEU A 5 -19.14 -18.36 -11.96
N ASP A 6 -19.87 -19.26 -11.28
CA ASP A 6 -20.12 -19.21 -9.84
C ASP A 6 -18.82 -19.30 -9.02
N LEU A 7 -17.82 -20.01 -9.56
CA LEU A 7 -16.49 -20.12 -8.94
C LEU A 7 -15.65 -18.85 -9.11
N ILE A 8 -15.82 -18.16 -10.24
CA ILE A 8 -15.16 -16.89 -10.54
C ILE A 8 -15.79 -15.74 -9.75
N GLU A 9 -17.11 -15.77 -9.54
CA GLU A 9 -17.83 -14.74 -8.78
C GLU A 9 -17.75 -14.91 -7.26
N ASN A 10 -17.26 -16.07 -6.79
CA ASN A 10 -17.07 -16.30 -5.37
C ASN A 10 -15.97 -15.39 -4.79
N ALA A 11 -16.35 -14.45 -3.93
CA ALA A 11 -15.45 -13.48 -3.30
C ALA A 11 -14.26 -14.13 -2.57
N THR A 12 -14.44 -15.31 -1.97
CA THR A 12 -13.35 -16.02 -1.31
C THR A 12 -12.34 -16.61 -2.30
N MET A 13 -12.81 -17.14 -3.44
CA MET A 13 -11.93 -17.57 -4.52
C MET A 13 -11.23 -16.39 -5.18
N GLN A 14 -11.92 -15.27 -5.35
CA GLN A 14 -11.33 -14.04 -5.88
C GLN A 14 -10.19 -13.53 -5.00
N ALA A 15 -10.39 -13.54 -3.69
CA ALA A 15 -9.39 -13.06 -2.72
C ALA A 15 -8.17 -13.98 -2.60
N TRP A 16 -8.38 -15.30 -2.54
CA TRP A 16 -7.31 -16.25 -2.17
C TRP A 16 -6.65 -16.95 -3.36
N ILE A 17 -7.33 -17.05 -4.49
CA ILE A 17 -6.83 -17.74 -5.68
C ILE A 17 -6.62 -16.73 -6.81
N TRP A 18 -7.65 -16.00 -7.22
CA TRP A 18 -7.54 -15.13 -8.39
C TRP A 18 -6.66 -13.90 -8.14
N GLY A 19 -6.75 -13.25 -6.97
CA GLY A 19 -5.91 -12.11 -6.61
C GLY A 19 -4.42 -12.44 -6.69
N PRO A 20 -3.93 -13.44 -5.92
CA PRO A 20 -2.56 -13.93 -6.01
C PRO A 20 -2.16 -14.36 -7.42
N LEU A 21 -3.02 -15.09 -8.13
CA LEU A 21 -2.78 -15.51 -9.51
C LEU A 21 -2.60 -14.31 -10.45
N MET A 22 -3.46 -13.29 -10.36
CA MET A 22 -3.33 -12.05 -11.13
C MET A 22 -2.04 -11.32 -10.75
N GLY A 23 -1.66 -11.31 -9.47
CA GLY A 23 -0.36 -10.82 -9.01
C GLY A 23 0.80 -11.54 -9.71
N VAL A 24 0.78 -12.86 -9.76
CA VAL A 24 1.78 -13.67 -10.50
C VAL A 24 1.77 -13.34 -11.99
N VAL A 25 0.59 -13.31 -12.63
CA VAL A 25 0.46 -13.02 -14.06
C VAL A 25 1.03 -11.63 -14.40
N PHE A 26 0.64 -10.59 -13.67
CA PHE A 26 1.18 -9.24 -13.89
C PHE A 26 2.67 -9.15 -13.56
N GLY A 27 3.14 -9.84 -12.51
CA GLY A 27 4.56 -9.87 -12.15
C GLY A 27 5.37 -10.52 -13.27
N ALA A 28 4.90 -11.65 -13.80
CA ALA A 28 5.52 -12.35 -14.90
C ALA A 28 5.46 -11.56 -16.21
N LEU A 29 4.33 -10.90 -16.52
CA LEU A 29 4.21 -10.09 -17.73
C LEU A 29 5.11 -8.85 -17.68
N PHE A 30 5.03 -8.08 -16.60
CA PHE A 30 5.77 -6.81 -16.49
C PHE A 30 7.27 -7.02 -16.26
N ALA A 31 7.69 -8.06 -15.55
CA ALA A 31 9.09 -8.40 -15.41
C ALA A 31 9.61 -9.25 -16.58
N GLY A 32 8.78 -10.05 -17.22
CA GLY A 32 9.18 -11.06 -18.21
C GLY A 32 9.22 -10.56 -19.64
N VAL A 33 8.27 -9.74 -20.10
CA VAL A 33 8.13 -9.33 -21.51
C VAL A 33 9.25 -8.40 -22.00
N THR A 34 10.14 -7.95 -21.13
CA THR A 34 11.23 -7.02 -21.48
C THR A 34 12.55 -7.73 -21.81
N ASN A 35 13.48 -7.04 -22.44
CA ASN A 35 14.79 -7.64 -22.73
C ASN A 35 15.72 -7.55 -21.51
N SER A 36 16.76 -8.38 -21.47
CA SER A 36 17.85 -8.24 -20.49
C SER A 36 18.58 -6.90 -20.70
N PRO A 37 19.28 -6.37 -19.66
CA PRO A 37 20.06 -5.13 -19.81
C PRO A 37 21.08 -5.25 -20.95
N THR A 38 21.28 -4.17 -21.70
CA THR A 38 22.34 -4.11 -22.72
C THR A 38 23.72 -3.98 -22.06
N VAL A 39 24.80 -4.33 -22.78
CA VAL A 39 26.19 -4.30 -22.24
C VAL A 39 26.60 -2.91 -21.72
N ASN A 40 26.01 -1.84 -22.26
CA ASN A 40 26.27 -0.45 -21.86
C ASN A 40 25.20 0.12 -20.90
N ALA A 41 24.32 -0.72 -20.34
CA ALA A 41 23.24 -0.25 -19.47
C ALA A 41 23.78 0.23 -18.10
N PRO A 42 23.13 1.23 -17.46
CA PRO A 42 23.54 1.69 -16.14
C PRO A 42 23.47 0.58 -15.08
N VAL A 43 24.48 0.51 -14.21
CA VAL A 43 24.72 -0.64 -13.32
C VAL A 43 23.92 -0.52 -12.01
N THR A 44 23.69 0.69 -11.52
CA THR A 44 22.99 0.95 -10.25
C THR A 44 21.67 1.68 -10.45
N VAL A 45 20.74 1.54 -9.50
CA VAL A 45 19.46 2.26 -9.49
C VAL A 45 19.68 3.76 -9.61
N THR A 46 20.61 4.32 -8.83
CA THR A 46 20.93 5.75 -8.85
C THR A 46 21.43 6.21 -10.21
N GLN A 47 22.26 5.42 -10.90
CA GLN A 47 22.72 5.75 -12.26
C GLN A 47 21.57 5.69 -13.29
N THR A 48 20.67 4.71 -13.18
CA THR A 48 19.49 4.61 -14.06
C THR A 48 18.55 5.79 -13.85
N THR A 49 18.26 6.14 -12.59
CA THR A 49 17.48 7.33 -12.22
C THR A 49 18.12 8.60 -12.76
N ASN A 50 19.42 8.80 -12.56
CA ASN A 50 20.12 9.99 -13.05
C ASN A 50 20.07 10.07 -14.58
N THR A 51 20.24 8.95 -15.28
CA THR A 51 20.12 8.88 -16.74
C THR A 51 18.71 9.27 -17.21
N TYR A 52 17.66 8.82 -16.50
CA TYR A 52 16.28 9.23 -16.77
C TYR A 52 16.10 10.73 -16.56
N ILE A 53 16.53 11.26 -15.41
CA ILE A 53 16.44 12.69 -15.07
C ILE A 53 17.15 13.53 -16.13
N THR A 54 18.38 13.20 -16.52
CA THR A 54 19.12 13.97 -17.54
C THR A 54 18.42 13.97 -18.90
N LYS A 55 17.74 12.88 -19.28
CA LYS A 55 16.99 12.79 -20.55
C LYS A 55 15.66 13.56 -20.52
N VAL A 56 15.03 13.70 -19.35
CA VAL A 56 13.70 14.33 -19.19
C VAL A 56 13.77 15.79 -18.77
N VAL A 57 14.73 16.18 -17.93
CA VAL A 57 14.90 17.57 -17.43
C VAL A 57 15.24 18.55 -18.56
N VAL A 58 15.81 18.09 -19.68
CA VAL A 58 15.99 18.93 -20.87
C VAL A 58 14.65 19.43 -21.45
N ASN A 59 13.50 18.86 -21.06
CA ASN A 59 12.21 19.10 -21.70
C ASN A 59 11.05 19.58 -20.80
N GLN A 60 11.27 19.92 -19.53
CA GLN A 60 10.16 20.33 -18.65
C GLN A 60 10.53 21.49 -17.73
N GLN A 61 10.16 22.70 -18.16
CA GLN A 61 10.03 23.87 -17.29
C GLN A 61 8.57 24.30 -17.32
N ARG A 62 7.82 24.09 -16.23
CA ARG A 62 6.61 24.86 -15.92
C ARG A 62 6.31 24.82 -14.43
N SER A 63 6.16 26.02 -13.90
CA SER A 63 5.75 26.38 -12.55
C SER A 63 4.23 26.24 -12.39
N SER A 64 3.78 25.85 -11.20
CA SER A 64 2.44 26.21 -10.71
C SER A 64 2.51 26.49 -9.22
N SER A 65 2.10 27.71 -8.86
CA SER A 65 1.95 28.25 -7.51
C SER A 65 0.50 28.70 -7.34
N GLY A 66 -0.02 28.56 -6.11
CA GLY A 66 -1.26 29.17 -5.63
C GLY A 66 -2.40 28.17 -5.39
N ASP A 67 -3.29 28.35 -4.41
CA ASP A 67 -3.36 29.31 -3.31
C ASP A 67 -4.46 28.88 -2.31
N ASP A 68 -4.46 29.56 -1.15
CA ASP A 68 -5.57 29.98 -0.29
C ASP A 68 -6.31 29.03 0.67
N GLY A 69 -6.06 29.31 1.96
CA GLY A 69 -6.59 28.65 3.16
C GLY A 69 -7.73 29.43 3.83
N GLY A 70 -8.92 29.42 3.22
CA GLY A 70 -10.13 30.04 3.79
C GLY A 70 -11.20 29.07 4.32
N GLY A 71 -11.08 27.76 4.08
CA GLY A 71 -12.11 26.75 4.39
C GLY A 71 -11.78 25.77 5.52
N ALA A 72 -10.65 25.94 6.19
CA ALA A 72 -10.04 24.90 7.04
C ALA A 72 -10.97 24.43 8.17
N MET A 73 -11.73 25.32 8.81
CA MET A 73 -12.56 24.95 9.96
C MET A 73 -13.79 24.11 9.59
N ALA A 74 -14.47 24.42 8.48
CA ALA A 74 -15.57 23.59 7.98
C ALA A 74 -15.08 22.22 7.50
N VAL A 75 -13.90 22.18 6.89
CA VAL A 75 -13.23 20.94 6.47
C VAL A 75 -12.87 20.07 7.68
N LEU A 76 -12.36 20.67 8.77
CA LEU A 76 -12.03 19.94 10.00
C LEU A 76 -13.28 19.36 10.68
N ILE A 77 -14.39 20.10 10.72
CA ILE A 77 -15.65 19.62 11.30
C ILE A 77 -16.22 18.47 10.44
N ALA A 78 -16.25 18.63 9.13
CA ALA A 78 -16.68 17.57 8.21
C ALA A 78 -15.79 16.32 8.31
N ALA A 79 -14.48 16.51 8.45
CA ALA A 79 -13.53 15.42 8.67
C ALA A 79 -13.77 14.68 9.99
N GLY A 80 -14.10 15.40 11.07
CA GLY A 80 -14.45 14.80 12.37
C GLY A 80 -15.70 13.92 12.29
N PHE A 81 -16.78 14.42 11.68
CA PHE A 81 -18.00 13.61 11.46
C PHE A 81 -17.74 12.42 10.53
N GLY A 82 -16.95 12.64 9.47
CA GLY A 82 -16.52 11.58 8.56
C GLY A 82 -15.73 10.48 9.28
N LEU A 83 -14.85 10.85 10.23
CA LEU A 83 -14.09 9.90 11.03
C LEU A 83 -15.00 9.03 11.90
N VAL A 84 -15.95 9.63 12.62
CA VAL A 84 -16.89 8.87 13.47
C VAL A 84 -17.74 7.91 12.63
N PHE A 85 -18.18 8.36 11.46
CA PHE A 85 -18.88 7.50 10.50
C PHE A 85 -18.00 6.34 10.01
N LEU A 86 -16.73 6.60 9.69
CA LEU A 86 -15.77 5.57 9.27
C LEU A 86 -15.50 4.57 10.40
N VAL A 87 -15.37 5.03 11.64
CA VAL A 87 -15.24 4.19 12.83
C VAL A 87 -16.41 3.23 12.98
N TRP A 88 -17.63 3.75 12.87
CA TRP A 88 -18.84 2.94 12.94
C TRP A 88 -18.91 1.91 11.79
N LYS A 89 -18.64 2.35 10.55
CA LYS A 89 -18.61 1.45 9.39
C LYS A 89 -17.53 0.38 9.48
N TYR A 90 -16.36 0.75 9.98
CA TYR A 90 -15.28 -0.19 10.23
C TYR A 90 -15.67 -1.22 11.30
N ALA A 91 -16.30 -0.81 12.40
CA ALA A 91 -16.77 -1.73 13.45
C ALA A 91 -17.77 -2.77 12.94
N ILE A 92 -18.71 -2.35 12.08
CA ILE A 92 -19.72 -3.23 11.48
C ILE A 92 -19.08 -4.20 10.48
N HIS A 93 -18.16 -3.71 9.64
CA HIS A 93 -17.63 -4.45 8.50
C HIS A 93 -16.19 -4.90 8.68
N ILE A 94 -15.72 -5.07 9.92
CA ILE A 94 -14.31 -5.37 10.20
C ILE A 94 -13.82 -6.62 9.46
N ASP A 95 -14.63 -7.68 9.43
CA ASP A 95 -14.27 -8.92 8.75
C ASP A 95 -14.12 -8.72 7.24
N LEU A 96 -15.02 -7.95 6.62
CA LEU A 96 -14.95 -7.63 5.20
C LEU A 96 -13.74 -6.76 4.88
N VAL A 97 -13.47 -5.74 5.71
CA VAL A 97 -12.31 -4.85 5.55
C VAL A 97 -11.02 -5.67 5.63
N HIS A 98 -10.85 -6.49 6.67
CA HIS A 98 -9.66 -7.32 6.81
C HIS A 98 -9.56 -8.35 5.68
N HIS A 99 -10.67 -8.94 5.25
CA HIS A 99 -10.67 -9.88 4.12
C HIS A 99 -10.16 -9.21 2.84
N CYS A 100 -10.66 -8.01 2.50
CA CYS A 100 -10.19 -7.23 1.36
C CYS A 100 -8.71 -6.83 1.49
N LEU A 101 -8.28 -6.43 2.69
CA LEU A 101 -6.87 -6.07 2.91
C LEU A 101 -5.93 -7.29 2.82
N TRP A 102 -6.36 -8.46 3.29
CA TRP A 102 -5.63 -9.72 3.09
C TRP A 102 -5.56 -10.14 1.63
N ALA A 103 -6.65 -9.95 0.88
CA ALA A 103 -6.68 -10.20 -0.56
C ALA A 103 -5.69 -9.29 -1.32
N LEU A 104 -5.71 -7.99 -1.00
CA LEU A 104 -4.78 -7.01 -1.56
C LEU A 104 -3.33 -7.36 -1.20
N LEU A 105 -3.07 -7.66 0.08
CA LEU A 105 -1.75 -8.04 0.56
C LEU A 105 -1.22 -9.27 -0.21
N SER A 106 -2.03 -10.32 -0.31
CA SER A 106 -1.65 -11.57 -0.98
C SER A 106 -1.36 -11.35 -2.47
N THR A 107 -2.17 -10.51 -3.12
CA THR A 107 -1.96 -10.10 -4.52
C THR A 107 -0.65 -9.35 -4.71
N LEU A 108 -0.38 -8.34 -3.88
CA LEU A 108 0.84 -7.53 -3.95
C LEU A 108 2.08 -8.34 -3.59
N LEU A 109 1.97 -9.24 -2.61
CA LEU A 109 3.07 -10.13 -2.23
C LEU A 109 3.42 -11.10 -3.36
N SER A 110 2.40 -11.69 -3.99
CA SER A 110 2.58 -12.58 -5.15
C SER A 110 3.18 -11.85 -6.34
N PHE A 111 2.72 -10.62 -6.61
CA PHE A 111 3.31 -9.74 -7.62
C PHE A 111 4.78 -9.42 -7.31
N SER A 112 5.09 -9.08 -6.06
CA SER A 112 6.45 -8.75 -5.62
C SER A 112 7.41 -9.93 -5.70
N LEU A 113 6.99 -11.10 -5.22
CA LEU A 113 7.78 -12.32 -5.28
C LEU A 113 8.04 -12.75 -6.72
N THR A 114 7.01 -12.73 -7.57
CA THR A 114 7.16 -13.09 -8.98
C THR A 114 8.07 -12.12 -9.72
N THR A 115 7.90 -10.82 -9.49
CA THR A 115 8.77 -9.78 -10.07
C THR A 115 10.22 -9.97 -9.65
N ALA A 116 10.47 -10.30 -8.39
CA ALA A 116 11.81 -10.57 -7.87
C ALA A 116 12.43 -11.82 -8.52
N LEU A 117 11.68 -12.92 -8.59
CA LEU A 117 12.13 -14.18 -9.20
C LEU A 117 12.43 -14.02 -10.69
N VAL A 118 11.52 -13.42 -11.45
CA VAL A 118 11.70 -13.21 -12.89
C VAL A 118 12.86 -12.26 -13.16
N SER A 119 12.99 -11.18 -12.39
CA SER A 119 14.14 -10.26 -12.49
C SER A 119 15.47 -10.96 -12.19
N LEU A 120 15.49 -11.86 -11.21
CA LEU A 120 16.66 -12.67 -10.86
C LEU A 120 17.04 -13.61 -12.01
N VAL A 121 16.07 -14.37 -12.54
CA VAL A 121 16.29 -15.31 -13.66
C VAL A 121 16.79 -14.58 -14.91
N LYS A 122 16.29 -13.37 -15.18
CA LYS A 122 16.72 -12.53 -16.31
C LYS A 122 18.04 -11.79 -16.10
N GLY A 123 18.69 -11.94 -14.94
CA GLY A 123 19.94 -11.26 -14.64
C GLY A 123 19.80 -9.73 -14.54
N GLN A 124 18.62 -9.22 -14.17
CA GLN A 124 18.37 -7.77 -14.04
C GLN A 124 19.11 -7.16 -12.82
N PHE A 125 19.56 -7.99 -11.88
CA PHE A 125 20.30 -7.56 -10.69
C PHE A 125 21.79 -7.34 -11.01
N THR A 126 22.08 -6.21 -11.64
CA THR A 126 23.44 -5.80 -12.00
C THR A 126 24.23 -5.23 -10.82
N SER A 127 23.60 -4.99 -9.68
CA SER A 127 24.23 -4.55 -8.43
C SER A 127 23.37 -4.90 -7.21
N SER A 128 23.97 -4.88 -6.01
CA SER A 128 23.26 -5.11 -4.74
C SER A 128 22.11 -4.11 -4.51
N SER A 129 22.22 -2.90 -5.06
CA SER A 129 21.17 -1.89 -4.98
C SER A 129 19.84 -2.39 -5.57
N TRP A 130 19.87 -3.00 -6.77
CA TRP A 130 18.68 -3.57 -7.39
C TRP A 130 18.05 -4.68 -6.56
N GLY A 131 18.89 -5.52 -5.93
CA GLY A 131 18.42 -6.55 -5.01
C GLY A 131 17.63 -5.95 -3.84
N VAL A 132 18.16 -4.90 -3.19
CA VAL A 132 17.49 -4.24 -2.06
C VAL A 132 16.17 -3.60 -2.49
N TYR A 133 16.15 -2.86 -3.59
CA TYR A 133 14.95 -2.14 -4.04
C TYR A 133 13.82 -3.06 -4.52
N ILE A 134 14.14 -4.28 -4.95
CA ILE A 134 13.15 -5.29 -5.35
C ILE A 134 12.75 -6.23 -4.20
N ALA A 135 13.67 -6.54 -3.27
CA ALA A 135 13.39 -7.41 -2.13
C ALA A 135 12.69 -6.67 -0.98
N ALA A 136 12.98 -5.39 -0.76
CA ALA A 136 12.41 -4.63 0.35
C ALA A 136 10.86 -4.54 0.31
N PRO A 137 10.19 -4.39 -0.85
CA PRO A 137 8.74 -4.52 -0.93
C PRO A 137 8.19 -5.82 -0.34
N VAL A 138 8.86 -6.96 -0.53
CA VAL A 138 8.44 -8.25 0.05
C VAL A 138 8.48 -8.20 1.58
N VAL A 139 9.57 -7.65 2.15
CA VAL A 139 9.74 -7.53 3.60
C VAL A 139 8.71 -6.58 4.19
N ILE A 140 8.50 -5.42 3.56
CA ILE A 140 7.51 -4.42 3.99
C ILE A 140 6.10 -5.02 3.99
N LEU A 141 5.72 -5.73 2.92
CA LEU A 141 4.42 -6.40 2.85
C LEU A 141 4.29 -7.52 3.90
N ALA A 142 5.34 -8.29 4.16
CA ALA A 142 5.31 -9.30 5.23
C ALA A 142 5.04 -8.67 6.61
N VAL A 143 5.66 -7.51 6.90
CA VAL A 143 5.39 -6.74 8.12
C VAL A 143 3.94 -6.22 8.13
N CYS A 144 3.41 -5.73 7.01
CA CYS A 144 2.00 -5.36 6.90
C CYS A 144 1.08 -6.53 7.26
N GLY A 145 1.37 -7.75 6.80
CA GLY A 145 0.61 -8.95 7.15
C GLY A 145 0.61 -9.24 8.65
N ARG A 146 1.76 -9.06 9.31
CA ARG A 146 1.85 -9.20 10.77
C ARG A 146 1.00 -8.15 11.49
N LEU A 147 1.05 -6.88 11.06
CA LEU A 147 0.25 -5.80 11.65
C LEU A 147 -1.25 -5.97 11.39
N LEU A 148 -1.65 -6.47 10.22
CA LEU A 148 -3.03 -6.82 9.90
C LEU A 148 -3.56 -7.94 10.80
N SER A 149 -2.73 -8.96 11.06
CA SER A 149 -3.08 -10.02 12.00
C SER A 149 -3.24 -9.48 13.42
N LEU A 150 -2.36 -8.56 13.84
CA LEU A 150 -2.44 -7.91 15.14
C LEU A 150 -3.71 -7.05 15.26
N ALA A 151 -4.03 -6.25 14.24
CA ALA A 151 -5.24 -5.43 14.20
C ALA A 151 -6.51 -6.27 14.35
N LYS A 152 -6.59 -7.40 13.65
CA LYS A 152 -7.72 -8.32 13.79
C LYS A 152 -7.80 -8.96 15.17
N ALA A 153 -6.65 -9.38 15.73
CA ALA A 153 -6.60 -10.06 17.03
C ALA A 153 -6.90 -9.12 18.20
N SER A 154 -6.54 -7.85 18.08
CA SER A 154 -6.77 -6.81 19.10
C SER A 154 -8.20 -6.24 19.08
N PHE A 155 -9.03 -6.59 18.09
CA PHE A 155 -10.39 -6.09 17.99
C PHE A 155 -11.37 -6.98 18.74
N ASP A 156 -12.20 -6.36 19.57
CA ASP A 156 -13.23 -7.05 20.35
C ASP A 156 -14.48 -7.32 19.48
N PRO A 157 -14.88 -8.59 19.25
CA PRO A 157 -16.06 -8.92 18.45
C PRO A 157 -17.39 -8.39 19.03
N GLU A 158 -17.45 -8.07 20.33
CA GLU A 158 -18.64 -7.46 20.93
C GLU A 158 -18.91 -6.07 20.35
N LEU A 159 -17.88 -5.34 19.92
CA LEU A 159 -17.99 -4.02 19.29
C LEU A 159 -18.76 -4.07 17.96
N THR A 160 -18.66 -5.17 17.22
CA THR A 160 -19.42 -5.36 15.98
C THR A 160 -20.91 -5.50 16.25
N GLN A 161 -21.29 -6.26 17.29
CA GLN A 161 -22.69 -6.41 17.69
C GLN A 161 -23.25 -5.07 18.16
N LEU A 162 -22.50 -4.36 19.00
CA LEU A 162 -22.86 -3.07 19.54
C LEU A 162 -22.99 -2.00 18.44
N ALA A 163 -22.08 -1.98 17.45
CA ALA A 163 -22.17 -1.08 16.31
C ALA A 163 -23.37 -1.36 15.40
N SER A 164 -23.79 -2.63 15.27
CA SER A 164 -24.92 -3.02 14.42
C SER A 164 -26.29 -2.59 14.98
N GLN A 165 -26.38 -2.39 16.30
CA GLN A 165 -27.63 -2.06 17.00
C GLN A 165 -27.84 -0.55 17.17
N HIS A 166 -26.78 0.26 17.01
CA HIS A 166 -26.80 1.70 17.25
C HIS A 166 -26.46 2.49 15.99
N THR A 167 -26.92 3.74 15.91
CA THR A 167 -26.49 4.68 14.86
C THR A 167 -25.06 5.17 15.14
N PHE A 168 -24.35 5.67 14.13
CA PHE A 168 -22.93 6.04 14.27
C PHE A 168 -22.63 7.03 15.41
N LEU A 169 -23.51 8.02 15.65
CA LEU A 169 -23.35 8.97 16.76
C LEU A 169 -23.63 8.30 18.11
N ASP A 170 -24.69 7.52 18.17
CA ASP A 170 -25.12 6.86 19.41
C ASP A 170 -24.09 5.81 19.86
N PHE A 171 -23.61 5.01 18.89
CA PHE A 171 -22.51 4.07 19.07
C PHE A 171 -21.27 4.75 19.65
N TYR A 172 -20.83 5.85 19.02
CA TYR A 172 -19.58 6.49 19.40
C TYR A 172 -19.69 7.26 20.73
N VAL A 173 -20.77 8.02 20.93
CA VAL A 173 -20.90 8.93 22.08
C VAL A 173 -21.45 8.23 23.32
N HIS A 174 -22.41 7.30 23.17
CA HIS A 174 -23.13 6.71 24.30
C HIS A 174 -22.80 5.24 24.55
N SER A 175 -22.49 4.48 23.50
CA SER A 175 -22.28 3.03 23.64
C SER A 175 -20.81 2.64 23.89
N LEU A 176 -19.84 3.48 23.49
CA LEU A 176 -18.41 3.26 23.75
C LEU A 176 -17.96 3.97 25.03
N SER A 177 -17.12 3.30 25.82
CA SER A 177 -16.34 3.95 26.88
C SER A 177 -15.30 4.91 26.29
N THR A 178 -14.76 5.82 27.10
CA THR A 178 -13.64 6.71 26.68
C THR A 178 -12.49 5.89 26.07
N TYR A 179 -12.15 4.77 26.70
CA TYR A 179 -11.15 3.83 26.20
C TYR A 179 -11.55 3.25 24.83
N GLY A 180 -12.79 2.78 24.69
CA GLY A 180 -13.30 2.20 23.45
C GLY A 180 -13.33 3.21 22.29
N GLN A 181 -13.68 4.47 22.56
CA GLN A 181 -13.65 5.56 21.57
C GLN A 181 -12.23 5.77 21.01
N SER A 182 -11.24 5.92 21.90
CA SER A 182 -9.84 6.08 21.50
C SER A 182 -9.29 4.85 20.79
N LEU A 183 -9.60 3.66 21.29
CA LEU A 183 -9.17 2.41 20.68
C LEU A 183 -9.69 2.27 19.25
N MET A 184 -10.97 2.58 19.02
CA MET A 184 -11.59 2.52 17.72
C MET A 184 -10.98 3.51 16.72
N ILE A 185 -10.73 4.75 17.16
CA ILE A 185 -10.05 5.74 16.32
C ILE A 185 -8.64 5.28 15.94
N PHE A 186 -7.86 4.84 16.92
CA PHE A 186 -6.50 4.39 16.68
C PHE A 186 -6.45 3.15 15.78
N GLN A 187 -7.35 2.19 15.96
CA GLN A 187 -7.48 1.04 15.08
C GLN A 187 -7.78 1.45 13.62
N VAL A 188 -8.75 2.34 13.40
CA VAL A 188 -9.09 2.81 12.04
C VAL A 188 -7.91 3.51 11.38
N PHE A 189 -7.24 4.42 12.09
CA PHE A 189 -6.05 5.08 11.56
C PHE A 189 -4.91 4.10 11.32
N GLY A 190 -4.67 3.19 12.27
CA GLY A 190 -3.64 2.16 12.17
C GLY A 190 -3.82 1.30 10.92
N VAL A 191 -5.03 0.79 10.69
CA VAL A 191 -5.38 -0.01 9.50
C VAL A 191 -5.32 0.82 8.21
N ALA A 192 -5.76 2.07 8.23
CA ALA A 192 -5.64 2.97 7.08
C ALA A 192 -4.18 3.22 6.70
N LEU A 193 -3.28 3.36 7.69
CA LEU A 193 -1.84 3.47 7.44
C LEU A 193 -1.26 2.17 6.85
N ILE A 194 -1.67 0.98 7.32
CA ILE A 194 -1.25 -0.29 6.71
C ILE A 194 -1.67 -0.34 5.24
N PHE A 195 -2.92 0.02 4.95
CA PHE A 195 -3.42 0.08 3.58
C PHE A 195 -2.59 1.01 2.70
N LEU A 196 -2.30 2.22 3.18
CA LEU A 196 -1.48 3.20 2.47
C LEU A 196 -0.06 2.67 2.23
N VAL A 197 0.56 2.00 3.21
CA VAL A 197 1.87 1.36 3.03
C VAL A 197 1.80 0.27 1.96
N MET A 198 0.78 -0.58 1.95
CA MET A 198 0.62 -1.61 0.92
C MET A 198 0.54 -0.99 -0.48
N VAL A 199 -0.30 0.03 -0.67
CA VAL A 199 -0.46 0.72 -1.95
C VAL A 199 0.85 1.37 -2.38
N PHE A 200 1.49 2.15 -1.51
CA PHE A 200 2.76 2.82 -1.84
C PHE A 200 3.90 1.83 -2.09
N THR A 201 3.92 0.69 -1.42
CA THR A 201 4.89 -0.38 -1.68
C THR A 201 4.68 -1.00 -3.06
N GLY A 202 3.43 -1.22 -3.46
CA GLY A 202 3.09 -1.67 -4.82
C GLY A 202 3.53 -0.66 -5.89
N VAL A 203 3.27 0.63 -5.66
CA VAL A 203 3.69 1.72 -6.57
C VAL A 203 5.22 1.85 -6.62
N ALA A 204 5.92 1.72 -5.49
CA ALA A 204 7.38 1.73 -5.43
C ALA A 204 7.97 0.57 -6.25
N LEU A 205 7.41 -0.63 -6.11
CA LEU A 205 7.85 -1.77 -6.92
C LEU A 205 7.61 -1.54 -8.42
N LEU A 206 6.45 -0.98 -8.80
CA LEU A 206 6.17 -0.61 -10.19
C LEU A 206 7.17 0.43 -10.72
N HIS A 207 7.57 1.41 -9.90
CA HIS A 207 8.60 2.39 -10.25
C HIS A 207 9.92 1.70 -10.60
N TYR A 208 10.42 0.82 -9.73
CA TYR A 208 11.68 0.13 -9.97
C TYR A 208 11.61 -0.84 -11.14
N LEU A 209 10.47 -1.51 -11.32
CA LEU A 209 10.23 -2.34 -12.49
C LEU A 209 10.25 -1.53 -13.78
N ALA A 210 9.64 -0.35 -13.78
CA ALA A 210 9.69 0.57 -14.92
C ALA A 210 11.12 1.03 -15.22
N LEU A 211 11.91 1.39 -14.19
CA LEU A 211 13.32 1.73 -14.35
C LEU A 211 14.14 0.56 -14.92
N MET A 212 13.91 -0.67 -14.43
CA MET A 212 14.58 -1.86 -14.97
C MET A 212 14.28 -2.03 -16.46
N ASN A 213 13.01 -1.88 -16.83
CA ASN A 213 12.52 -2.08 -18.19
C ASN A 213 13.00 -0.99 -19.17
N GLN A 214 13.42 0.18 -18.68
CA GLN A 214 14.05 1.22 -19.50
C GLN A 214 15.51 0.93 -19.88
N ARG A 215 16.16 -0.05 -19.23
CA ARG A 215 17.57 -0.42 -19.53
C ARG A 215 17.74 -1.20 -20.83
N SER A 216 16.62 -1.59 -21.44
CA SER A 216 16.58 -2.23 -22.76
C SER A 216 15.61 -1.48 -23.67
N TYR A 217 15.97 -1.36 -24.95
CA TYR A 217 15.03 -0.83 -25.94
C TYR A 217 13.96 -1.88 -26.24
N GLY A 218 12.69 -1.47 -26.18
CA GLY A 218 11.56 -2.35 -26.39
C GLY A 218 10.31 -1.57 -26.81
N PRO A 219 9.29 -2.25 -27.38
CA PRO A 219 8.11 -1.60 -27.93
C PRO A 219 7.28 -0.83 -26.88
N LEU A 220 7.38 -1.20 -25.61
CA LEU A 220 6.67 -0.56 -24.48
C LEU A 220 7.48 0.54 -23.78
N GLN A 221 8.58 1.00 -24.36
CA GLN A 221 9.49 1.95 -23.69
C GLN A 221 8.78 3.26 -23.28
N GLY A 222 7.86 3.78 -24.11
CA GLY A 222 7.08 4.98 -23.79
C GLY A 222 6.18 4.81 -22.55
N PHE A 223 5.55 3.65 -22.41
CA PHE A 223 4.75 3.31 -21.22
C PHE A 223 5.62 3.28 -19.95
N TRP A 224 6.81 2.66 -20.03
CA TRP A 224 7.73 2.60 -18.89
C TRP A 224 8.32 3.97 -18.52
N MET A 225 8.56 4.85 -19.51
CA MET A 225 8.94 6.24 -19.25
C MET A 225 7.84 7.02 -18.54
N PHE A 226 6.60 6.92 -19.03
CA PHE A 226 5.45 7.54 -18.37
C PHE A 226 5.30 7.06 -16.93
N LEU A 227 5.34 5.74 -16.70
CA LEU A 227 5.17 5.16 -15.36
C LEU A 227 6.29 5.60 -14.41
N THR A 228 7.53 5.67 -14.89
CA THR A 228 8.66 6.18 -14.11
C THR A 228 8.46 7.64 -13.74
N GLY A 229 8.02 8.47 -14.69
CA GLY A 229 7.69 9.88 -14.46
C GLY A 229 6.60 10.07 -13.40
N ALA A 230 5.49 9.34 -13.53
CA ALA A 230 4.38 9.39 -12.58
C ALA A 230 4.77 8.93 -11.16
N THR A 231 5.80 8.10 -11.04
CA THR A 231 6.23 7.50 -9.77
C THR A 231 7.59 8.01 -9.28
N MET A 232 8.09 9.12 -9.83
CA MET A 232 9.42 9.68 -9.52
C MET A 232 9.69 9.91 -8.04
N PHE A 233 8.64 10.16 -7.23
CA PHE A 233 8.76 10.28 -5.78
C PHE A 233 9.45 9.07 -5.13
N PHE A 234 9.29 7.88 -5.71
CA PHE A 234 9.88 6.64 -5.20
C PHE A 234 11.31 6.38 -5.66
N SER A 235 11.97 7.28 -6.40
CA SER A 235 13.28 6.98 -6.98
C SER A 235 14.45 6.94 -5.99
N GLY A 236 14.29 7.56 -4.82
CA GLY A 236 15.35 7.70 -3.80
C GLY A 236 15.35 6.64 -2.70
N LYS A 237 16.11 6.89 -1.62
CA LYS A 237 16.05 6.11 -0.37
C LYS A 237 14.99 6.61 0.62
N MET A 238 14.48 7.83 0.41
CA MET A 238 13.55 8.49 1.33
C MET A 238 12.26 7.71 1.52
N TRP A 239 11.75 7.05 0.48
CA TRP A 239 10.51 6.29 0.60
C TRP A 239 10.63 5.13 1.58
N PHE A 240 11.81 4.50 1.73
CA PHE A 240 12.02 3.47 2.76
C PHE A 240 11.86 4.03 4.17
N LEU A 241 12.46 5.19 4.43
CA LEU A 241 12.39 5.85 5.72
C LEU A 241 10.94 6.27 6.02
N VAL A 242 10.24 6.82 5.04
CA VAL A 242 8.82 7.16 5.17
C VAL A 242 7.98 5.91 5.45
N MET A 243 8.15 4.81 4.69
CA MET A 243 7.42 3.56 4.94
C MET A 243 7.72 2.98 6.33
N ALA A 244 8.98 3.03 6.78
CA ALA A 244 9.36 2.55 8.11
C ALA A 244 8.70 3.36 9.23
N ILE A 245 8.66 4.69 9.10
CA ILE A 245 7.97 5.57 10.06
C ILE A 245 6.47 5.28 10.05
N VAL A 246 5.85 5.17 8.87
CA VAL A 246 4.40 4.91 8.76
C VAL A 246 4.05 3.52 9.33
N LEU A 247 4.88 2.51 9.09
CA LEU A 247 4.73 1.19 9.70
C LEU A 247 4.88 1.23 11.23
N GLY A 248 5.87 1.95 11.74
CA GLY A 248 6.06 2.13 13.18
C GLY A 248 4.88 2.84 13.83
N LEU A 249 4.39 3.90 13.19
CA LEU A 249 3.20 4.61 13.65
C LEU A 249 1.95 3.72 13.61
N SER A 250 1.78 2.95 12.53
CA SER A 250 0.69 1.98 12.42
C SER A 250 0.75 0.92 13.53
N TYR A 251 1.94 0.40 13.84
CA TYR A 251 2.12 -0.53 14.95
C TYR A 251 1.69 0.08 16.30
N VAL A 252 2.14 1.29 16.61
CA VAL A 252 1.76 1.99 17.85
C VAL A 252 0.25 2.23 17.93
N LEU A 253 -0.41 2.50 16.81
CA LEU A 253 -1.85 2.74 16.75
C LEU A 253 -2.69 1.45 16.87
N VAL A 254 -2.16 0.32 16.38
CA VAL A 254 -2.85 -0.97 16.39
C VAL A 254 -2.66 -1.73 17.71
N GLU A 255 -1.50 -1.58 18.35
CA GLU A 255 -1.13 -2.26 19.58
C GLU A 255 -1.81 -1.60 20.81
N PRO A 256 -2.78 -2.28 21.47
CA PRO A 256 -3.54 -1.67 22.57
C PRO A 256 -2.67 -1.32 23.78
N SER A 257 -1.59 -2.05 24.01
CA SER A 257 -0.67 -1.83 25.13
C SER A 257 0.15 -0.55 25.01
N LEU A 258 0.26 0.02 23.80
CA LEU A 258 0.99 1.24 23.51
C LEU A 258 0.09 2.48 23.43
N MET A 259 -1.21 2.32 23.71
CA MET A 259 -2.13 3.45 23.71
C MET A 259 -1.76 4.46 24.81
N PRO A 260 -1.66 5.75 24.48
CA PRO A 260 -1.30 6.75 25.46
C PRO A 260 -2.32 6.81 26.60
N THR A 261 -1.83 6.83 27.84
CA THR A 261 -2.68 6.87 29.04
C THR A 261 -3.61 8.08 29.08
N TRP A 262 -3.17 9.22 28.51
CA TRP A 262 -3.99 10.44 28.38
C TRP A 262 -5.19 10.28 27.43
N ALA A 263 -5.13 9.34 26.47
CA ALA A 263 -6.27 9.02 25.61
C ALA A 263 -7.29 8.12 26.34
N THR A 264 -6.85 7.39 27.37
CA THR A 264 -7.68 6.44 28.12
C THR A 264 -8.30 7.02 29.40
N GLN A 265 -7.85 8.21 29.84
CA GLN A 265 -8.30 8.88 31.06
C GLN A 265 -9.21 10.07 30.73
N ARG A 266 -10.51 9.83 30.56
CA ARG A 266 -11.59 10.79 30.82
C ARG A 266 -12.75 10.09 31.47
#